data_AF-A0A815V002-F1
#
_entry.id   AF-A0A815V002-F1
#
_cell.length_a   1.000
_cell.length_b   1.000
_cell.length_c   1.000
_cell.angle_alpha   90.00
_cell.angle_beta   90.00
_cell.angle_gamma   90.00
#
_symmetry.space_group_name_H-M   'P 1'
#
loop_
_entity.id
_entity.type
_entity.pdbx_description
1 polymer ?
#
loop_
_entity_poly.entity_id
_entity_poly.type
_entity_poly.pdbx_seq_one_letter_code
_entity_poly.pdbx_strand_id
1 'polypeptide(L)'
;MKKLIILFLGLIFILIGYHLFKSDCVNGECEKNISSRSIYLSKNLYSCIAVLVEFRITNRIITIVQNVNDHIPSTWSIQIFHGKDNEDLIKNSTLAPLIASGKLFLTFMEQVYDRARTNQLFTDPKF
;
A
#
# COMPACT_ATOMS: atom_id res chain seq x y z
N MET A 1 23.85 -13.63 38.29
CA MET A 1 22.47 -13.17 38.59
C MET A 1 21.97 -12.01 37.70
N LYS A 2 22.79 -11.03 37.29
CA LYS A 2 22.33 -9.88 36.46
C LYS A 2 21.81 -10.24 35.05
N LYS A 3 22.34 -11.29 34.40
CA LYS A 3 21.90 -11.71 33.05
C LYS A 3 20.49 -12.33 33.00
N LEU A 4 20.04 -12.93 34.12
CA LEU A 4 18.73 -13.59 34.18
C LEU A 4 17.58 -12.56 34.28
N ILE A 5 17.83 -11.40 34.90
CA ILE A 5 16.86 -10.31 35.05
C ILE A 5 16.58 -9.63 33.70
N ILE A 6 17.60 -9.48 32.84
CA ILE A 6 17.45 -8.86 31.50
C ILE A 6 16.62 -9.77 30.57
N LEU A 7 16.82 -11.09 30.65
CA LEU A 7 16.00 -12.07 29.92
C LEU A 7 14.53 -12.04 30.36
N PHE A 8 14.28 -11.90 31.67
CA PHE A 8 12.92 -11.79 32.20
C PHE A 8 12.22 -10.49 31.78
N LEU A 9 12.93 -9.35 31.81
CA LEU A 9 12.38 -8.07 31.34
C LEU A 9 12.10 -8.08 29.83
N GLY A 10 12.96 -8.70 29.03
CA GLY A 10 12.72 -8.86 27.59
C GLY A 10 11.50 -9.71 27.26
N LEU A 11 11.29 -10.81 27.99
CA LEU A 11 10.10 -11.66 27.84
C LEU A 11 8.81 -10.96 28.27
N ILE A 12 8.86 -10.13 29.32
CA ILE A 12 7.72 -9.30 29.74
C ILE A 12 7.34 -8.28 28.65
N PHE A 13 8.31 -7.63 28.00
CA PHE A 13 8.03 -6.71 26.89
C PHE A 13 7.40 -7.42 25.67
N ILE A 14 7.83 -8.64 25.34
CA ILE A 14 7.24 -9.43 24.25
C ILE A 14 5.82 -9.87 24.60
N LEU A 15 5.57 -10.29 25.84
CA LEU A 15 4.24 -10.71 26.30
C LEU A 15 3.25 -9.53 26.38
N ILE A 16 3.67 -8.34 26.83
CA ILE A 16 2.83 -7.13 26.82
C ILE A 16 2.53 -6.69 25.38
N GLY A 17 3.51 -6.77 24.47
CA GLY A 17 3.29 -6.50 23.05
C GLY A 17 2.29 -7.46 22.39
N TYR A 18 2.35 -8.75 22.74
CA TYR A 18 1.39 -9.74 22.25
C TYR A 18 -0.02 -9.56 22.83
N HIS A 19 -0.11 -9.12 24.10
CA HIS A 19 -1.40 -8.85 24.74
C HIS A 19 -2.07 -7.57 24.23
N LEU A 20 -1.29 -6.58 23.76
CA LEU A 20 -1.81 -5.36 23.11
C LEU A 20 -2.27 -5.59 21.67
N PHE A 21 -1.85 -6.67 21.00
CA PHE A 21 -2.22 -6.95 19.60
C PHE A 21 -3.41 -7.90 19.45
N LYS A 22 -3.92 -8.48 20.54
CA LYS A 22 -5.10 -9.34 20.52
C LYS A 22 -6.25 -8.67 21.28
N SER A 23 -6.87 -7.68 20.65
CA SER A 23 -8.21 -7.25 21.00
C SER A 23 -9.18 -7.98 20.09
N ASP A 24 -9.91 -8.91 20.67
CA ASP A 24 -10.96 -9.68 20.01
C ASP A 24 -12.06 -8.74 19.49
N CYS A 25 -12.44 -8.90 18.22
CA CYS A 25 -13.72 -8.41 17.72
C CYS A 25 -14.82 -9.32 18.27
N VAL A 26 -15.40 -8.94 19.42
CA VAL A 26 -16.59 -9.57 19.99
C VAL A 26 -17.75 -8.59 19.85
N ASN A 27 -18.78 -9.04 19.12
CA ASN A 27 -20.17 -8.59 19.04
C ASN A 27 -20.56 -7.24 19.67
N GLY A 28 -21.14 -6.38 18.84
CA GLY A 28 -22.15 -5.41 19.27
C GLY A 28 -21.70 -3.95 19.17
N GLU A 29 -22.35 -3.24 18.26
CA GLU A 29 -22.45 -1.78 18.09
C GLU A 29 -21.85 -0.90 19.19
N CYS A 30 -20.83 -0.12 18.85
CA CYS A 30 -20.48 1.13 19.53
C CYS A 30 -19.98 2.17 18.51
N GLU A 31 -20.87 3.13 18.26
CA GLU A 31 -20.62 4.55 18.01
C GLU A 31 -19.37 4.99 17.23
N LYS A 32 -19.65 5.48 16.01
CA LYS A 32 -19.09 6.70 15.40
C LYS A 32 -17.90 7.33 16.15
N ASN A 33 -16.69 6.80 15.95
CA ASN A 33 -15.44 7.56 16.07
C ASN A 33 -14.27 6.86 15.36
N ILE A 34 -14.53 6.20 14.22
CA ILE A 34 -13.47 5.81 13.31
C ILE A 34 -13.19 7.01 12.39
N SER A 35 -12.29 7.85 12.90
CA SER A 35 -11.34 8.64 12.14
C SER A 35 -11.87 9.24 10.85
N SER A 36 -12.39 10.46 10.95
CA SER A 36 -12.60 11.38 9.83
C SER A 36 -11.37 11.53 8.92
N ARG A 37 -10.19 11.00 9.27
CA ARG A 37 -9.01 10.96 8.41
C ARG A 37 -9.14 9.98 7.23
N SER A 38 -9.83 8.85 7.38
CA SER A 38 -9.99 7.89 6.26
C SER A 38 -11.10 8.32 5.29
N ILE A 39 -12.16 8.97 5.79
CA ILE A 39 -13.27 9.45 4.97
C ILE A 39 -12.92 10.75 4.23
N TYR A 40 -12.11 11.64 4.80
CA TYR A 40 -11.66 12.85 4.09
C TYR A 40 -10.58 12.59 3.03
N LEU A 41 -9.86 11.46 3.09
CA LEU A 41 -8.95 11.06 2.02
C LEU A 41 -9.72 10.66 0.73
N SER A 42 -11.00 10.30 0.85
CA SER A 42 -11.84 9.89 -0.29
C SER A 42 -12.34 11.05 -1.16
N LYS A 43 -12.29 12.30 -0.68
CA LYS A 43 -12.87 13.45 -1.40
C LYS A 43 -11.88 14.27 -2.22
N ASN A 44 -10.58 14.10 -1.99
CA ASN A 44 -9.51 14.70 -2.79
C ASN A 44 -8.53 13.61 -3.23
N LEU A 45 -9.01 12.71 -4.08
CA LEU A 45 -8.08 11.97 -4.91
C LEU A 45 -7.22 12.96 -5.68
N TYR A 46 -5.92 12.69 -5.72
CA TYR A 46 -4.90 13.46 -6.43
C TYR A 46 -5.50 14.12 -7.67
N SER A 47 -5.45 15.45 -7.74
CA SER A 47 -5.99 16.20 -8.89
C SER A 47 -5.41 15.71 -10.21
N CYS A 48 -4.18 15.21 -10.17
CA CYS A 48 -3.51 14.52 -11.26
C CYS A 48 -2.78 13.26 -10.76
N ILE A 49 -2.92 12.16 -11.48
CA ILE A 49 -2.25 10.89 -11.19
C ILE A 49 -1.88 10.18 -12.49
N ALA A 50 -0.71 9.53 -12.53
CA ALA A 50 -0.34 8.63 -13.60
C ALA A 50 -0.77 7.21 -13.25
N VAL A 51 -1.47 6.54 -14.15
CA VAL A 51 -2.01 5.19 -13.92
C VAL A 51 -1.27 4.18 -14.80
N LEU A 52 -0.81 3.10 -14.20
CA LEU A 52 -0.24 1.95 -14.87
C LEU A 52 -1.05 0.69 -14.52
N VAL A 53 -1.33 -0.15 -15.50
CA VAL A 53 -1.98 -1.45 -15.29
C VAL A 53 -1.08 -2.53 -15.89
N GLU A 54 -0.51 -3.40 -15.06
CA GLU A 54 0.34 -4.51 -15.53
C GLU A 54 0.14 -5.76 -14.66
N PHE A 55 -0.53 -6.74 -15.24
CA PHE A 55 -0.89 -8.00 -14.58
C PHE A 55 0.23 -9.05 -14.65
N ARG A 56 1.17 -8.93 -15.60
CA ARG A 56 2.23 -9.93 -15.83
C ARG A 56 3.47 -9.60 -15.02
N ILE A 57 4.17 -10.64 -14.57
CA ILE A 57 5.50 -10.48 -13.99
C ILE A 57 6.44 -9.92 -15.04
N THR A 58 6.94 -8.70 -14.82
CA THR A 58 7.90 -8.10 -15.74
C THR A 58 8.82 -7.13 -15.03
N ASN A 59 10.13 -7.37 -15.15
CA ASN A 59 11.15 -6.43 -14.64
C ASN A 59 11.07 -5.07 -15.34
N ARG A 60 10.39 -4.98 -16.49
CA ARG A 60 10.18 -3.73 -17.23
C ARG A 60 9.30 -2.75 -16.47
N ILE A 61 8.48 -3.21 -15.52
CA ILE A 61 7.61 -2.32 -14.74
C ILE A 61 8.43 -1.29 -13.97
N ILE A 62 9.60 -1.68 -13.44
CA ILE A 62 10.51 -0.80 -12.71
C ILE A 62 10.98 0.34 -13.62
N THR A 63 11.49 0.00 -14.81
CA THR A 63 11.97 0.97 -15.80
C THR A 63 10.86 1.88 -16.32
N ILE A 64 9.66 1.34 -16.57
CA ILE A 64 8.52 2.14 -17.03
C ILE A 64 8.15 3.17 -15.96
N VAL A 65 8.06 2.76 -14.69
CA VAL A 65 7.68 3.65 -13.60
C VAL A 65 8.74 4.72 -13.35
N GLN A 66 10.03 4.38 -13.46
CA GLN A 66 11.11 5.37 -13.40
C GLN A 66 10.98 6.40 -14.52
N ASN A 67 10.80 5.96 -15.77
CA ASN A 67 10.59 6.87 -16.89
C ASN A 67 9.36 7.76 -16.70
N VAL A 68 8.25 7.22 -16.20
CA VAL A 68 7.05 8.01 -15.89
C VAL A 68 7.37 9.04 -14.80
N ASN A 69 7.99 8.63 -13.69
CA ASN A 69 8.35 9.53 -12.58
C ASN A 69 9.24 10.70 -13.02
N ASP A 70 10.13 10.47 -13.97
CA ASP A 70 11.09 11.47 -14.44
C ASP A 70 10.48 12.45 -15.45
N HIS A 71 9.35 12.10 -16.07
CA HIS A 71 8.72 12.90 -17.14
C HIS A 71 7.36 13.49 -16.76
N ILE A 72 6.78 13.13 -15.61
CA ILE A 72 5.58 13.78 -15.07
C ILE A 72 5.96 14.84 -14.02
N PRO A 73 5.11 15.84 -13.76
CA PRO A 73 5.35 16.80 -12.68
C PRO A 73 5.59 16.09 -11.34
N SER A 74 6.54 16.61 -10.54
CA SER A 74 6.93 15.98 -9.27
C SER A 74 5.79 15.87 -8.26
N THR A 75 4.77 16.73 -8.39
CA THR A 75 3.54 16.74 -7.58
C THR A 75 2.55 15.65 -7.95
N TRP A 76 2.70 15.01 -9.12
CA TRP A 76 1.80 13.96 -9.56
C TRP A 76 2.17 12.64 -8.89
N SER A 77 1.14 11.95 -8.42
CA SER A 77 1.29 10.60 -7.89
C SER A 77 1.26 9.57 -9.01
N ILE A 78 1.73 8.37 -8.71
CA ILE A 78 1.70 7.22 -9.62
C ILE A 78 0.92 6.10 -8.94
N GLN A 79 -0.04 5.51 -9.64
CA GLN A 79 -0.77 4.32 -9.21
C GLN A 79 -0.43 3.17 -10.15
N ILE A 80 0.00 2.05 -9.57
CA ILE A 80 0.19 0.80 -10.30
C ILE A 80 -0.89 -0.17 -9.85
N PHE A 81 -1.70 -0.63 -10.78
CA PHE A 81 -2.53 -1.82 -10.64
C PHE A 81 -1.71 -3.03 -11.08
N HIS A 82 -1.44 -3.95 -10.16
CA HIS A 82 -0.51 -5.05 -10.39
C HIS A 82 -1.09 -6.43 -10.05
N GLY A 83 -0.58 -7.47 -10.72
CA GLY A 83 -0.80 -8.86 -10.31
C GLY A 83 0.00 -9.25 -9.06
N LYS A 84 -0.34 -10.40 -8.46
CA LYS A 84 0.20 -10.86 -7.16
C LYS A 84 1.73 -10.90 -7.14
N ASP A 85 2.29 -11.43 -8.22
CA ASP A 85 3.71 -11.75 -8.32
C ASP A 85 4.59 -10.51 -8.59
N ASN A 86 3.98 -9.33 -8.84
CA ASN A 86 4.70 -8.08 -9.05
C ASN A 86 4.96 -7.30 -7.74
N GLU A 87 4.21 -7.57 -6.67
CA GLU A 87 4.26 -6.74 -5.47
C GLU A 87 5.65 -6.76 -4.80
N ASP A 88 6.17 -7.96 -4.57
CA ASP A 88 7.49 -8.16 -3.97
C ASP A 88 8.60 -7.64 -4.88
N LEU A 89 8.47 -7.83 -6.20
CA LEU A 89 9.41 -7.31 -7.17
C LEU A 89 9.50 -5.79 -7.12
N ILE A 90 8.35 -5.10 -7.05
CA ILE A 90 8.30 -3.64 -6.98
C ILE A 90 8.83 -3.12 -5.64
N LYS A 91 8.38 -3.71 -4.52
CA LYS A 91 8.78 -3.29 -3.17
C LYS A 91 10.27 -3.45 -2.90
N ASN A 92 10.90 -4.46 -3.50
CA ASN A 92 12.34 -4.72 -3.34
C ASN A 92 13.21 -4.06 -4.43
N SER A 93 12.63 -3.19 -5.26
CA SER A 93 13.34 -2.51 -6.35
C SER A 93 13.79 -1.09 -5.98
N THR A 94 14.37 -0.40 -6.96
CA THR A 94 14.68 1.05 -6.91
C THR A 94 13.45 1.93 -6.71
N LEU A 95 12.23 1.40 -6.81
CA LEU A 95 10.98 2.12 -6.56
C LEU A 95 10.62 2.23 -5.08
N ALA A 96 11.26 1.46 -4.19
CA ALA A 96 10.93 1.46 -2.75
C ALA A 96 10.89 2.86 -2.10
N PRO A 97 11.80 3.81 -2.42
CA PRO A 97 11.72 5.17 -1.88
C PRO A 97 10.50 5.96 -2.35
N LEU A 98 9.99 5.69 -3.56
CA LEU A 98 8.77 6.33 -4.08
C LEU A 98 7.53 5.82 -3.35
N ILE A 99 7.53 4.54 -2.97
CA ILE A 99 6.47 3.94 -2.14
C ILE A 99 6.51 4.55 -0.75
N ALA A 100 7.69 4.59 -0.13
CA ALA A 100 7.88 5.11 1.22
C ALA A 100 7.51 6.61 1.34
N SER A 101 7.73 7.39 0.28
CA SER A 101 7.36 8.81 0.24
C SER A 101 5.87 9.05 -0.05
N GLY A 102 5.10 8.01 -0.37
CA GLY A 102 3.70 8.13 -0.77
C GLY A 102 3.53 8.76 -2.16
N LYS A 103 4.57 8.75 -3.00
CA LYS A 103 4.46 9.16 -4.41
C LYS A 103 3.95 8.03 -5.31
N LEU A 104 4.27 6.79 -4.95
CA LEU A 104 3.90 5.58 -5.68
C LEU A 104 2.96 4.71 -4.85
N PHE A 105 1.80 4.40 -5.42
CA PHE A 105 0.78 3.53 -4.85
C PHE A 105 0.71 2.21 -5.61
N LEU A 106 0.49 1.13 -4.86
CA LEU A 106 0.33 -0.21 -5.38
C LEU A 106 -1.08 -0.69 -5.03
N THR A 107 -1.84 -1.10 -6.04
CA THR A 107 -3.15 -1.71 -5.88
C THR A 107 -3.11 -3.09 -6.50
N PHE A 108 -3.34 -4.10 -5.67
CA PHE A 108 -3.38 -5.48 -6.11
C PHE A 108 -4.66 -5.77 -6.91
N MET A 109 -4.50 -6.47 -8.04
CA MET A 109 -5.59 -7.03 -8.83
C MET A 109 -5.67 -8.53 -8.60
N GLU A 110 -6.77 -8.99 -7.99
CA GLU A 110 -7.01 -10.41 -7.67
C GLU A 110 -7.04 -11.30 -8.92
N GLN A 111 -7.47 -10.75 -10.06
CA GLN A 111 -7.63 -11.45 -11.32
C GLN A 111 -7.21 -10.57 -12.48
N VAL A 112 -6.92 -11.20 -13.63
CA VAL A 112 -6.69 -10.48 -14.87
C VAL A 112 -7.99 -9.84 -15.32
N TYR A 113 -7.99 -8.52 -15.46
CA TYR A 113 -9.16 -7.77 -15.91
C TYR A 113 -9.27 -7.79 -17.43
N ASP A 114 -10.50 -7.84 -17.92
CA ASP A 114 -10.78 -7.65 -19.33
C ASP A 114 -10.52 -6.19 -19.76
N ARG A 115 -10.67 -5.93 -21.05
CA ARG A 115 -10.48 -4.58 -21.60
C ARG A 115 -11.40 -3.55 -20.95
N ALA A 116 -12.67 -3.90 -20.70
CA ALA A 116 -13.66 -2.95 -20.19
C ALA A 116 -13.27 -2.49 -18.78
N ARG A 117 -12.91 -3.44 -17.91
CA ARG A 117 -12.50 -3.15 -16.54
C ARG A 117 -11.11 -2.51 -16.47
N THR A 118 -10.19 -2.88 -17.36
CA THR A 118 -8.90 -2.17 -17.51
C THR A 118 -9.11 -0.70 -17.93
N ASN A 119 -10.01 -0.43 -18.88
CA ASN A 119 -10.33 0.93 -19.30
C ASN A 119 -10.93 1.75 -18.15
N GLN A 120 -11.76 1.12 -17.30
CA GLN A 120 -12.29 1.78 -16.11
C GLN A 120 -11.17 2.25 -15.17
N LEU A 121 -10.13 1.44 -14.94
CA LEU A 121 -9.00 1.84 -14.10
C LEU A 121 -8.24 3.07 -14.63
N PHE A 122 -8.17 3.24 -15.95
CA PHE A 122 -7.53 4.42 -16.55
C PHE A 122 -8.38 5.69 -16.43
N THR A 123 -9.70 5.57 -16.36
CA THR A 123 -10.63 6.71 -16.28
C THR A 123 -11.09 7.03 -14.87
N ASP A 124 -11.05 6.05 -13.98
CA ASP A 124 -11.44 6.16 -12.58
C ASP A 124 -10.47 5.35 -11.71
N PRO A 125 -9.32 5.93 -11.32
CA PRO A 125 -8.30 5.23 -10.53
C PRO A 125 -8.68 5.07 -9.05
N LYS A 126 -9.94 5.37 -8.67
CA LYS A 126 -10.47 5.27 -7.30
C LYS A 126 -10.85 3.86 -6.88
N PHE A 127 -10.89 2.93 -7.82
CA PHE A 127 -11.32 1.55 -7.60
C PHE A 127 -10.34 0.71 -6.80
#